data_AF-A0A819HA01-F1
#
_entry.id   AF-A0A819HA01-F1
#
_cell.length_a   1.000
_cell.length_b   1.000
_cell.length_c   1.000
_cell.angle_alpha   90.00
_cell.angle_beta   90.00
_cell.angle_gamma   90.00
#
_symmetry.space_group_name_H-M   'P 1'
#
loop_
_entity.id
_entity.type
_entity.pdbx_description
1 polymer ?
#
loop_
_entity_poly.entity_id
_entity_poly.type
_entity_poly.pdbx_seq_one_letter_code
_entity_poly.pdbx_strand_id
1 'polypeptide(L)'
;MMLVANSCFAGILFGFLIFSVRLFTLENDLKQIAYKDFLCSLRGYVGYAICSIQNCSYLLQSIYRFVSVVYPTHLFYQSARFQLFLICLTWVFGFLYPIAFLFTGEIIYNVDNQICQLALRLSFSIIYMANCAYIIPVSVTMFIYLILVRYVHRMNKHVTPMNRLARAQRELKMARRLFILVTILFILCFPYAMFILMSFFWSIPKYHFRIAYVFIDVSYVFVIIALFQFTDPLKMSIMKRINRRSNVVVATIT
;
A
#
# COMPACT_ATOMS: atom_id res chain seq x y z
N MET A 1 -9.74 2.93 12.28
CA MET A 1 -8.91 4.15 12.13
C MET A 1 -7.43 3.81 12.12
N MET A 2 -6.96 2.92 12.99
CA MET A 2 -5.54 2.51 13.02
C MET A 2 -5.02 1.91 11.70
N LEU A 3 -5.82 1.10 11.01
CA LEU A 3 -5.42 0.55 9.70
C LEU A 3 -5.17 1.63 8.62
N VAL A 4 -5.95 2.72 8.65
CA VAL A 4 -5.75 3.87 7.75
C VAL A 4 -4.45 4.58 8.09
N ALA A 5 -4.19 4.81 9.39
CA ALA A 5 -2.95 5.40 9.86
C ALA A 5 -1.73 4.55 9.47
N ASN A 6 -1.82 3.21 9.59
CA ASN A 6 -0.76 2.31 9.15
C ASN A 6 -0.45 2.45 7.66
N SER A 7 -1.48 2.55 6.83
CA SER A 7 -1.30 2.73 5.38
C SER A 7 -0.73 4.10 5.01
N CYS A 8 -1.08 5.14 5.77
CA CYS A 8 -0.44 6.46 5.60
C CYS A 8 1.02 6.43 6.05
N PHE A 9 1.34 5.74 7.14
CA PHE A 9 2.70 5.61 7.65
C PHE A 9 3.60 4.81 6.70
N ALA A 10 3.15 3.63 6.25
CA ALA A 10 3.81 2.88 5.18
C ALA A 10 3.93 3.73 3.91
N GLY A 11 2.88 4.50 3.63
CA GLY A 11 2.79 5.53 2.59
C GLY A 11 4.00 6.47 2.58
N ILE A 12 4.17 7.18 3.69
CA ILE A 12 5.24 8.16 3.89
C ILE A 12 6.62 7.49 3.87
N LEU A 13 6.77 6.33 4.50
CA LEU A 13 8.02 5.60 4.56
C LEU A 13 8.51 5.21 3.16
N PHE A 14 7.61 4.71 2.30
CA PHE A 14 7.96 4.40 0.91
C PHE A 14 8.31 5.66 0.12
N GLY A 15 7.65 6.79 0.38
CA GLY A 15 7.98 8.07 -0.24
C GLY A 15 9.42 8.52 0.09
N PHE A 16 9.81 8.44 1.36
CA PHE A 16 11.19 8.70 1.78
C PHE A 16 12.20 7.76 1.11
N LEU A 17 11.82 6.49 0.95
CA LEU A 17 12.68 5.52 0.30
C LEU A 17 12.86 5.82 -1.20
N ILE A 18 11.77 6.08 -1.93
CA ILE A 18 11.85 6.49 -3.34
C ILE A 18 12.76 7.70 -3.47
N PHE A 19 12.56 8.70 -2.62
CA PHE A 19 13.40 9.89 -2.61
C PHE A 19 14.88 9.55 -2.36
N SER A 20 15.18 8.67 -1.40
CA SER A 20 16.55 8.18 -1.14
C SER A 20 17.16 7.47 -2.34
N VAL A 21 16.40 6.62 -3.04
CA VAL A 21 16.86 5.93 -4.26
C VAL A 21 17.17 6.94 -5.36
N ARG A 22 16.31 7.95 -5.55
CA ARG A 22 16.54 9.00 -6.56
C ARG A 22 17.74 9.87 -6.27
N LEU A 23 17.97 10.24 -5.02
CA LEU A 23 19.17 10.96 -4.62
C LEU A 23 20.43 10.14 -4.92
N PHE A 24 20.42 8.84 -4.61
CA PHE A 24 21.53 7.94 -4.91
C PHE A 24 21.79 7.81 -6.42
N THR A 25 20.74 7.62 -7.22
CA THR A 25 20.83 7.59 -8.69
C THR A 25 21.40 8.90 -9.24
N LEU A 26 20.90 10.05 -8.75
CA LEU A 26 21.35 11.37 -9.16
C LEU A 26 22.83 11.61 -8.82
N GLU A 27 23.26 11.23 -7.62
CA GLU A 27 24.65 11.37 -7.18
C GLU A 27 25.60 10.55 -8.08
N ASN A 28 25.24 9.31 -8.39
CA ASN A 28 26.04 8.46 -9.25
C ASN A 28 26.08 8.96 -10.70
N ASP A 29 24.94 9.44 -11.23
CA ASP A 29 24.88 10.04 -12.57
C ASP A 29 25.73 11.32 -12.66
N LEU A 30 25.69 12.20 -11.65
CA LEU A 30 26.48 13.45 -11.61
C LEU A 30 27.99 13.17 -11.54
N LYS A 31 28.38 12.17 -10.76
CA LYS A 31 29.79 11.76 -10.63
C LYS A 31 30.25 10.84 -11.77
N GLN A 32 29.34 10.38 -12.63
CA GLN A 32 29.59 9.39 -13.68
C GLN A 32 30.28 8.12 -13.15
N ILE A 33 29.94 7.71 -11.93
CA ILE A 33 30.50 6.52 -11.28
C ILE A 33 29.49 5.38 -11.25
N ALA A 34 29.96 4.15 -11.49
CA ALA A 34 29.19 2.95 -11.21
C ALA A 34 29.60 2.42 -9.82
N TYR A 35 28.88 2.83 -8.78
CA TYR A 35 29.21 2.47 -7.41
C TYR A 35 28.10 1.63 -6.75
N LYS A 36 28.49 0.44 -6.28
CA LYS A 36 27.65 -0.46 -5.49
C LYS A 36 28.13 -0.45 -4.04
N ASP A 37 27.27 0.00 -3.13
CA ASP A 37 27.44 -0.15 -1.69
C ASP A 37 26.41 -1.10 -1.06
N PHE A 38 26.65 -1.44 0.21
CA PHE A 38 25.68 -2.19 1.01
C PHE A 38 24.35 -1.45 1.12
N LEU A 39 24.37 -0.11 1.22
CA LEU A 39 23.16 0.70 1.35
C LEU A 39 22.28 0.63 0.10
N CYS A 40 22.85 0.48 -1.11
CA CYS A 40 22.08 0.29 -2.34
C CYS A 40 21.29 -1.01 -2.28
N SER A 41 21.92 -2.12 -1.89
CA SER A 41 21.23 -3.41 -1.73
C SER A 41 20.15 -3.34 -0.64
N LEU A 42 20.44 -2.63 0.45
CA LEU A 42 19.48 -2.36 1.53
C LEU A 42 18.29 -1.53 1.04
N ARG A 43 18.51 -0.47 0.24
CA ARG A 43 17.43 0.34 -0.36
C ARG A 43 16.50 -0.50 -1.23
N GLY A 44 17.07 -1.39 -2.05
CA GLY A 44 16.29 -2.33 -2.86
C GLY A 44 15.43 -3.26 -1.98
N TYR A 45 16.04 -3.89 -0.98
CA TYR A 45 15.35 -4.77 -0.02
C TYR A 45 14.22 -4.05 0.73
N VAL A 46 14.51 -2.88 1.32
CA VAL A 46 13.52 -2.09 2.04
C VAL A 46 12.39 -1.65 1.10
N GLY A 47 12.69 -1.37 -0.17
CA GLY A 47 11.67 -1.02 -1.17
C GLY A 47 10.67 -2.12 -1.40
N TYR A 48 11.15 -3.32 -1.60
CA TYR A 48 10.29 -4.48 -1.73
C TYR A 48 9.50 -4.78 -0.45
N ALA A 49 10.13 -4.65 0.72
CA ALA A 49 9.47 -4.86 2.00
C ALA A 49 8.32 -3.86 2.23
N ILE A 50 8.58 -2.56 2.09
CA ILE A 50 7.59 -1.52 2.34
C ILE A 50 6.47 -1.54 1.28
N CYS A 51 6.79 -1.83 0.01
CA CYS A 51 5.78 -2.01 -1.04
C CYS A 51 4.80 -3.13 -0.68
N SER A 52 5.30 -4.28 -0.22
CA SER A 52 4.44 -5.37 0.25
C SER A 52 3.64 -4.98 1.48
N ILE A 53 4.24 -4.30 2.46
CA ILE A 53 3.54 -3.84 3.67
C ILE A 53 2.39 -2.90 3.29
N GLN A 54 2.59 -2.01 2.33
CA GLN A 54 1.57 -1.09 1.84
C GLN A 54 0.41 -1.84 1.17
N ASN A 55 0.68 -2.76 0.24
CA ASN A 55 -0.36 -3.53 -0.44
C ASN A 55 -1.13 -4.45 0.53
N CYS A 56 -0.41 -5.13 1.44
CA CYS A 56 -1.03 -5.91 2.50
C CYS A 56 -1.86 -5.04 3.45
N SER A 57 -1.47 -3.79 3.69
CA SER A 57 -2.27 -2.85 4.49
C SER A 57 -3.58 -2.47 3.81
N TYR A 58 -3.60 -2.30 2.49
CA TYR A 58 -4.84 -2.11 1.73
C TYR A 58 -5.74 -3.35 1.75
N LEU A 59 -5.16 -4.54 1.65
CA LEU A 59 -5.87 -5.80 1.80
C LEU A 59 -6.49 -5.91 3.21
N LEU A 60 -5.70 -5.68 4.25
CA LEU A 60 -6.14 -5.76 5.64
C LEU A 60 -7.26 -4.75 5.92
N GLN A 61 -7.16 -3.54 5.38
CA GLN A 61 -8.26 -2.57 5.42
C GLN A 61 -9.52 -3.11 4.73
N SER A 62 -9.40 -3.72 3.56
CA SER A 62 -10.55 -4.24 2.81
C SER A 62 -11.23 -5.39 3.55
N ILE A 63 -10.45 -6.33 4.11
CA ILE A 63 -10.95 -7.41 4.98
C ILE A 63 -11.68 -6.83 6.18
N TYR A 64 -11.09 -5.84 6.86
CA TYR A 64 -11.70 -5.21 8.01
C TYR A 64 -13.08 -4.59 7.69
N ARG A 65 -13.19 -3.91 6.54
CA ARG A 65 -14.46 -3.33 6.07
C ARG A 65 -15.48 -4.43 5.76
N PHE A 66 -15.05 -5.50 5.10
CA PHE A 66 -15.90 -6.64 4.81
C PHE A 66 -16.47 -7.28 6.08
N VAL A 67 -15.61 -7.62 7.04
CA VAL A 67 -16.04 -8.20 8.33
C VAL A 67 -16.97 -7.25 9.08
N SER A 68 -16.68 -5.95 9.06
CA SER A 68 -17.52 -4.94 9.73
C SER A 68 -18.92 -4.79 9.14
N VAL A 69 -19.09 -5.06 7.84
CA VAL A 69 -20.37 -4.98 7.14
C VAL A 69 -21.14 -6.29 7.23
N VAL A 70 -20.49 -7.43 6.99
CA VAL A 70 -21.14 -8.75 6.93
C VAL A 70 -21.36 -9.34 8.33
N TYR A 71 -20.43 -9.13 9.26
CA TYR A 71 -20.46 -9.69 10.62
C TYR A 71 -20.42 -8.57 11.69
N PRO A 72 -21.45 -7.70 11.75
CA PRO A 72 -21.45 -6.54 12.64
C PRO A 72 -21.45 -6.91 14.13
N THR A 73 -21.88 -8.11 14.49
CA THR A 73 -21.96 -8.64 15.87
C THR A 73 -20.63 -9.14 16.40
N HIS A 74 -19.64 -9.45 15.54
CA HIS A 74 -18.35 -9.97 15.96
C HIS A 74 -17.39 -8.84 16.33
N LEU A 75 -17.58 -8.27 17.52
CA LEU A 75 -16.80 -7.13 18.02
C LEU A 75 -15.31 -7.43 18.23
N PHE A 76 -14.93 -8.71 18.38
CA PHE A 76 -13.54 -9.13 18.54
C PHE A 76 -12.64 -8.66 17.38
N TYR A 77 -13.07 -8.89 16.14
CA TYR A 77 -12.37 -8.46 14.92
C TYR A 77 -12.34 -6.93 14.77
N GLN A 78 -13.27 -6.24 15.43
CA GLN A 78 -13.34 -4.77 15.45
C GLN A 78 -12.47 -4.14 16.54
N SER A 79 -11.93 -4.95 17.45
CA SER A 79 -11.12 -4.47 18.57
C SER A 79 -9.79 -3.85 18.12
N ALA A 80 -9.34 -2.86 18.87
CA ALA A 80 -8.07 -2.19 18.61
C ALA A 80 -6.87 -3.16 18.79
N ARG A 81 -6.93 -4.03 19.81
CA ARG A 81 -5.87 -5.00 20.08
C ARG A 81 -5.68 -5.96 18.91
N PHE A 82 -6.78 -6.46 18.34
CA PHE A 82 -6.72 -7.34 17.18
C PHE A 82 -6.19 -6.63 15.93
N GLN A 83 -6.63 -5.41 15.66
CA GLN A 83 -6.08 -4.61 14.56
C GLN A 83 -4.58 -4.36 14.71
N LEU A 84 -4.11 -4.05 15.92
CA LEU A 84 -2.69 -3.83 16.19
C LEU A 84 -1.88 -5.11 15.98
N PHE A 85 -2.39 -6.25 16.46
CA PHE A 85 -1.77 -7.55 16.24
C PHE A 85 -1.62 -7.85 14.74
N LEU A 86 -2.67 -7.65 13.93
CA LEU A 86 -2.61 -7.86 12.48
C LEU A 86 -1.67 -6.88 11.77
N ILE A 87 -1.59 -5.63 12.24
CA ILE A 87 -0.60 -4.67 11.74
C ILE A 87 0.80 -5.21 12.03
N CYS A 88 1.12 -5.58 13.26
CA CYS A 88 2.44 -6.12 13.61
C CYS A 88 2.81 -7.35 12.76
N LEU A 89 1.87 -8.28 12.56
CA LEU A 89 2.07 -9.43 11.67
C LEU A 89 2.37 -9.01 10.23
N THR A 90 1.69 -7.98 9.72
CA THR A 90 1.92 -7.46 8.37
C THR A 90 3.33 -6.92 8.21
N TRP A 91 3.84 -6.20 9.22
CA TRP A 91 5.20 -5.66 9.22
C TRP A 91 6.25 -6.75 9.34
N VAL A 92 6.06 -7.71 10.26
CA VAL A 92 6.96 -8.85 10.41
C VAL A 92 7.03 -9.65 9.12
N PHE A 93 5.87 -10.00 8.54
CA PHE A 93 5.80 -10.71 7.26
C PHE A 93 6.46 -9.90 6.13
N GLY A 94 6.17 -8.60 6.06
CA GLY A 94 6.70 -7.70 5.04
C GLY A 94 8.22 -7.58 5.01
N PHE A 95 8.88 -7.64 6.17
CA PHE A 95 10.34 -7.67 6.25
C PHE A 95 10.92 -9.09 6.15
N LEU A 96 10.19 -10.11 6.57
CA LEU A 96 10.68 -11.48 6.55
C LEU A 96 10.65 -12.07 5.13
N TYR A 97 9.60 -11.80 4.34
CA TYR A 97 9.43 -12.44 3.04
C TYR A 97 10.53 -12.12 1.99
N PRO A 98 11.10 -10.90 1.90
CA PRO A 98 12.16 -10.60 0.95
C PRO A 98 13.57 -10.78 1.55
N ILE A 99 13.69 -11.20 2.82
CA ILE A 99 14.97 -11.22 3.54
C ILE A 99 15.98 -12.18 2.90
N ALA A 100 15.49 -13.29 2.34
CA ALA A 100 16.32 -14.26 1.65
C ALA A 100 17.05 -13.63 0.46
N PHE A 101 16.45 -12.67 -0.23
CA PHE A 101 17.05 -11.99 -1.39
C PHE A 101 18.21 -11.06 -1.01
N LEU A 102 18.24 -10.59 0.25
CA LEU A 102 19.36 -9.81 0.78
C LEU A 102 20.60 -10.70 0.99
N PHE A 103 20.42 -11.92 1.50
CA PHE A 103 21.52 -12.85 1.81
C PHE A 103 22.00 -13.67 0.59
N THR A 104 21.10 -13.95 -0.35
CA THR A 104 21.43 -14.71 -1.58
C THR A 104 22.11 -13.86 -2.65
N GLY A 105 22.20 -12.53 -2.47
CA GLY A 105 22.84 -11.63 -3.42
C GLY A 105 22.06 -11.41 -4.72
N GLU A 106 20.76 -11.74 -4.74
CA GLU A 106 19.90 -11.59 -5.91
C GLU A 106 19.48 -10.14 -6.18
N ILE A 107 19.65 -9.25 -5.20
CA ILE A 107 19.56 -7.80 -5.38
C ILE A 107 20.88 -7.33 -5.98
N ILE A 108 20.87 -7.06 -7.29
CA ILE A 108 22.05 -6.73 -8.08
C ILE A 108 22.00 -5.25 -8.45
N TYR A 109 23.18 -4.63 -8.50
CA TYR A 109 23.34 -3.28 -9.02
C TYR A 109 23.19 -3.28 -10.54
N ASN A 110 22.22 -2.51 -11.04
CA ASN A 110 22.03 -2.34 -12.47
C ASN A 110 22.74 -1.04 -12.90
N VAL A 111 23.81 -1.19 -13.68
CA VAL A 111 24.66 -0.07 -14.13
C VAL A 111 23.90 0.90 -15.04
N ASP A 112 23.02 0.41 -15.90
CA ASP A 112 22.26 1.29 -16.81
C ASP A 112 21.26 2.16 -16.05
N ASN A 113 20.67 1.63 -14.99
CA ASN A 113 19.64 2.31 -14.19
C ASN A 113 20.16 2.98 -12.91
N GLN A 114 21.41 2.71 -12.53
CA GLN A 114 22.07 3.21 -11.31
C GLN A 114 21.22 2.98 -10.04
N ILE A 115 20.65 1.77 -9.94
CA ILE A 115 19.82 1.31 -8.82
C ILE A 115 20.12 -0.15 -8.48
N CYS A 116 19.83 -0.54 -7.24
CA CYS A 116 19.84 -1.94 -6.84
C CYS A 116 18.42 -2.50 -6.84
N GLN A 117 18.23 -3.60 -7.56
CA GLN A 117 16.96 -4.28 -7.71
C GLN A 117 17.17 -5.78 -7.94
N LEU A 118 16.11 -6.57 -7.84
CA LEU A 118 16.17 -7.96 -8.27
C LEU A 118 16.55 -8.05 -9.74
N ALA A 119 17.32 -9.09 -10.08
CA ALA A 119 17.68 -9.36 -11.47
C ALA A 119 16.41 -9.47 -12.34
N LEU A 120 16.31 -8.63 -13.37
CA LEU A 120 15.15 -8.53 -14.28
C LEU A 120 15.12 -9.67 -15.32
N ARG A 121 15.49 -10.88 -14.91
CA ARG A 121 15.45 -12.10 -15.70
C ARG A 121 14.38 -13.02 -15.12
N LEU A 122 13.78 -13.83 -15.99
CA LEU A 122 12.81 -14.83 -15.55
C LEU A 122 13.48 -15.74 -14.50
N SER A 123 12.98 -15.65 -13.28
CA SER A 123 13.54 -16.30 -12.11
C SER A 123 12.44 -16.55 -11.10
N PHE A 124 12.62 -17.56 -10.25
CA PHE A 124 11.69 -17.82 -9.17
C PHE A 124 11.46 -16.58 -8.31
N SER A 125 12.51 -15.81 -8.05
CA SER A 125 12.50 -14.65 -7.16
C SER A 125 11.63 -13.51 -7.68
N ILE A 126 11.75 -13.12 -8.96
CA ILE A 126 10.89 -12.06 -9.51
C ILE A 126 9.42 -12.48 -9.56
N ILE A 127 9.14 -13.75 -9.86
CA ILE A 127 7.79 -14.32 -9.88
C ILE A 127 7.20 -14.34 -8.47
N TYR A 128 7.97 -14.84 -7.50
CA TYR A 128 7.59 -14.89 -6.09
C TYR A 128 7.27 -13.49 -5.55
N MET A 129 8.15 -12.53 -5.83
CA MET A 129 7.98 -11.14 -5.41
C MET A 129 6.76 -10.48 -6.04
N ALA A 130 6.59 -10.61 -7.35
CA ALA A 130 5.43 -10.04 -8.04
C ALA A 130 4.11 -10.61 -7.48
N ASN A 131 4.07 -11.92 -7.21
CA ASN A 131 2.87 -12.57 -6.69
C ASN A 131 2.56 -12.16 -5.25
N CYS A 132 3.53 -12.30 -4.33
CA CYS A 132 3.32 -12.05 -2.91
C CYS A 132 3.17 -10.57 -2.59
N ALA A 133 3.96 -9.70 -3.22
CA ALA A 133 3.97 -8.27 -2.91
C ALA A 133 2.84 -7.49 -3.62
N TYR A 134 2.35 -7.98 -4.77
CA TYR A 134 1.44 -7.22 -5.62
C TYR A 134 0.21 -8.01 -6.09
N ILE A 135 0.38 -9.05 -6.91
CA ILE A 135 -0.75 -9.71 -7.61
C ILE A 135 -1.77 -10.25 -6.61
N ILE A 136 -1.33 -11.00 -5.58
CA ILE A 136 -2.23 -11.60 -4.60
C ILE A 136 -2.93 -10.52 -3.75
N PRO A 137 -2.21 -9.59 -3.07
CA PRO A 137 -2.86 -8.57 -2.26
C PRO A 137 -3.85 -7.70 -3.04
N VAL A 138 -3.48 -7.30 -4.26
CA VAL A 138 -4.31 -6.45 -5.13
C VAL A 138 -5.54 -7.23 -5.59
N SER A 139 -5.38 -8.45 -6.11
CA SER A 139 -6.50 -9.26 -6.60
C SER A 139 -7.52 -9.56 -5.51
N VAL A 140 -7.06 -9.93 -4.31
CA VAL A 140 -7.94 -10.20 -3.17
C VAL A 140 -8.64 -8.92 -2.71
N THR A 141 -7.95 -7.78 -2.70
CA THR A 141 -8.56 -6.47 -2.39
C THR A 141 -9.70 -6.14 -3.35
N MET A 142 -9.47 -6.31 -4.66
CA MET A 142 -10.48 -6.08 -5.70
C MET A 142 -11.66 -7.02 -5.55
N PHE A 143 -11.40 -8.30 -5.31
CA PHE A 143 -12.44 -9.31 -5.10
C PHE A 143 -13.32 -8.99 -3.88
N ILE A 144 -12.72 -8.61 -2.74
CA ILE A 144 -13.45 -8.20 -1.54
C ILE A 144 -14.33 -6.98 -1.83
N TYR A 145 -13.81 -5.99 -2.56
CA TYR A 145 -14.60 -4.82 -2.94
C TYR A 145 -15.83 -5.19 -3.78
N LEU A 146 -15.67 -6.08 -4.77
CA LEU A 146 -16.78 -6.55 -5.60
C LEU A 146 -17.85 -7.29 -4.77
N ILE A 147 -17.43 -8.14 -3.83
CA ILE A 147 -18.36 -8.81 -2.91
C ILE A 147 -19.10 -7.77 -2.06
N LEU A 148 -18.39 -6.79 -1.51
CA LEU A 148 -18.99 -5.74 -0.67
C LEU A 148 -20.04 -4.94 -1.44
N VAL A 149 -19.75 -4.55 -2.69
CA VAL A 149 -20.70 -3.86 -3.57
C VAL A 149 -21.95 -4.71 -3.79
N ARG A 150 -21.79 -5.99 -4.16
CA ARG A 150 -22.90 -6.92 -4.37
C ARG A 150 -23.74 -7.10 -3.11
N TYR A 151 -23.11 -7.24 -1.96
CA TYR A 151 -23.76 -7.39 -0.66
C TYR A 151 -24.61 -6.16 -0.31
N VAL A 152 -24.02 -4.95 -0.40
CA VAL A 152 -24.73 -3.70 -0.09
C VAL A 152 -25.87 -3.46 -1.07
N HIS A 153 -25.69 -3.77 -2.36
CA HIS A 153 -26.75 -3.65 -3.35
C HIS A 153 -27.93 -4.59 -3.06
N ARG A 154 -27.64 -5.85 -2.66
CA ARG A 154 -28.68 -6.80 -2.24
C ARG A 154 -29.40 -6.32 -0.98
N MET A 155 -28.65 -5.79 -0.01
CA MET A 155 -29.19 -5.24 1.23
C MET A 155 -30.14 -4.07 0.99
N ASN A 156 -29.83 -3.19 0.03
CA ASN A 156 -30.67 -2.06 -0.36
C ASN A 156 -32.02 -2.48 -1.00
N LYS A 157 -32.06 -3.67 -1.62
CA LYS A 157 -33.31 -4.22 -2.20
C LYS A 157 -34.22 -4.87 -1.18
N HIS A 158 -33.70 -5.25 -0.01
CA HIS A 158 -34.50 -5.88 1.05
C HIS A 158 -34.86 -4.83 2.10
N VAL A 159 -35.98 -5.03 2.82
CA VAL A 159 -36.39 -4.18 3.93
C VAL A 159 -35.41 -4.38 5.09
N THR A 160 -34.28 -3.67 5.02
CA THR A 160 -33.25 -3.67 6.04
C THR A 160 -33.33 -2.40 6.87
N PRO A 161 -33.06 -2.47 8.18
CA PRO A 161 -33.14 -1.30 9.04
C PRO A 161 -32.19 -0.20 8.53
N MET A 162 -32.71 1.02 8.35
CA MET A 162 -31.97 2.15 7.75
C MET A 162 -30.60 2.40 8.41
N ASN A 163 -30.49 2.18 9.73
CA ASN A 163 -29.22 2.33 10.45
C ASN A 163 -28.13 1.35 10.00
N ARG A 164 -28.48 0.10 9.68
CA ARG A 164 -27.52 -0.89 9.18
C ARG A 164 -27.13 -0.57 7.73
N LEU A 165 -28.08 -0.17 6.91
CA LEU A 165 -27.82 0.21 5.51
C LEU A 165 -26.91 1.44 5.43
N ALA A 166 -27.18 2.49 6.22
CA ALA A 166 -26.35 3.69 6.28
C ALA A 166 -24.93 3.39 6.75
N ARG A 167 -24.75 2.48 7.73
CA ARG A 167 -23.42 2.00 8.13
C ARG A 167 -22.72 1.29 6.97
N ALA A 168 -23.39 0.36 6.30
CA ALA A 168 -22.81 -0.40 5.20
C ALA A 168 -22.42 0.49 4.01
N GLN A 169 -23.23 1.49 3.67
CA GLN A 169 -22.91 2.50 2.64
C GLN A 169 -21.68 3.35 3.01
N ARG A 170 -21.50 3.72 4.28
CA ARG A 170 -20.30 4.43 4.75
C ARG A 170 -19.04 3.57 4.59
N GLU A 171 -19.11 2.31 4.99
CA GLU A 171 -18.01 1.36 4.84
C GLU A 171 -17.69 1.11 3.35
N LEU A 172 -18.71 1.00 2.51
CA LEU A 172 -18.56 0.90 1.05
C LEU A 172 -17.90 2.14 0.43
N LYS A 173 -18.28 3.34 0.88
CA LYS A 173 -17.63 4.59 0.43
C LYS A 173 -16.14 4.60 0.78
N MET A 174 -15.75 4.07 1.94
CA MET A 174 -14.35 3.92 2.33
C MET A 174 -13.63 2.83 1.52
N ALA A 175 -14.29 1.70 1.26
CA ALA A 175 -13.73 0.64 0.40
C ALA A 175 -13.55 1.12 -1.05
N ARG A 176 -14.47 1.95 -1.59
CA ARG A 176 -14.35 2.58 -2.90
C ARG A 176 -13.10 3.46 -3.01
N ARG A 177 -12.74 4.18 -1.93
CA ARG A 177 -11.52 4.99 -1.89
C ARG A 177 -10.26 4.13 -2.02
N LEU A 178 -10.21 2.99 -1.32
CA LEU A 178 -9.11 2.02 -1.45
C LEU A 178 -9.03 1.43 -2.85
N PHE A 179 -10.17 1.07 -3.42
CA PHE A 179 -10.25 0.60 -4.81
C PHE A 179 -9.69 1.63 -5.80
N ILE A 180 -10.02 2.92 -5.62
CA ILE A 180 -9.47 4.00 -6.46
C ILE A 180 -7.94 4.07 -6.32
N LEU A 181 -7.39 4.00 -5.10
CA LEU A 181 -5.94 4.00 -4.89
C LEU A 181 -5.24 2.83 -5.60
N VAL A 182 -5.79 1.62 -5.43
CA VAL A 182 -5.26 0.41 -6.07
C VAL A 182 -5.35 0.50 -7.60
N THR A 183 -6.43 1.08 -8.12
CA THR A 183 -6.62 1.29 -9.57
C THR A 183 -5.63 2.31 -10.13
N ILE A 184 -5.37 3.41 -9.41
CA ILE A 184 -4.34 4.40 -9.79
C ILE A 184 -2.97 3.74 -9.86
N LEU A 185 -2.60 2.96 -8.84
CA LEU A 185 -1.35 2.20 -8.83
C LEU A 185 -1.27 1.23 -10.01
N PHE A 186 -2.35 0.48 -10.29
CA PHE A 186 -2.38 -0.48 -11.39
C PHE A 186 -2.21 0.18 -12.76
N ILE A 187 -2.96 1.24 -13.04
CA ILE A 187 -2.92 1.93 -14.34
C ILE A 187 -1.58 2.61 -14.54
N LEU A 188 -1.07 3.33 -13.53
CA LEU A 188 0.16 4.10 -13.68
C LEU A 188 1.43 3.24 -13.56
N CYS A 189 1.41 2.12 -12.84
CA CYS A 189 2.54 1.17 -12.83
C CYS A 189 2.52 0.19 -14.01
N PHE A 190 1.49 0.22 -14.86
CA PHE A 190 1.39 -0.65 -16.03
C PHE A 190 2.60 -0.60 -16.97
N PRO A 191 3.20 0.58 -17.29
CA PRO A 191 4.40 0.64 -18.11
C PRO A 191 5.57 -0.15 -17.50
N TYR A 192 5.74 -0.07 -16.17
CA TYR A 192 6.78 -0.83 -15.48
C TYR A 192 6.54 -2.34 -15.56
N ALA A 193 5.30 -2.80 -15.37
CA ALA A 193 4.95 -4.20 -15.55
C ALA A 193 5.21 -4.67 -16.99
N MET A 194 4.87 -3.85 -17.98
CA MET A 194 5.14 -4.15 -19.39
C MET A 194 6.63 -4.27 -19.70
N PHE A 195 7.47 -3.37 -19.17
CA PHE A 195 8.91 -3.49 -19.33
C PHE A 195 9.48 -4.71 -18.60
N ILE A 196 8.98 -5.10 -17.44
CA ILE A 196 9.39 -6.38 -16.82
C ILE A 196 9.01 -7.56 -17.73
N LEU A 197 7.80 -7.59 -18.28
CA LEU A 197 7.38 -8.69 -19.16
C LEU A 197 8.22 -8.75 -20.43
N MET A 198 8.52 -7.60 -21.04
CA MET A 198 9.43 -7.53 -22.18
C MET A 198 10.84 -8.03 -21.83
N SER A 199 11.30 -7.83 -20.60
CA SER A 199 12.66 -8.22 -20.16
C SER A 199 12.85 -9.73 -20.11
N PHE A 200 11.75 -10.49 -20.10
CA PHE A 200 11.80 -11.95 -20.16
C PHE A 200 12.07 -12.48 -21.57
N PHE A 201 11.74 -11.70 -22.61
CA PHE A 201 11.86 -12.14 -24.00
C PHE A 201 12.96 -11.40 -24.77
N TRP A 202 13.21 -10.12 -24.44
CA TRP A 202 14.12 -9.26 -25.18
C TRP A 202 15.07 -8.48 -24.26
N SER A 203 16.26 -8.15 -24.79
CA SER A 203 17.16 -7.19 -24.16
C SER A 203 16.56 -5.79 -24.30
N ILE A 204 16.18 -5.22 -23.17
CA ILE A 204 15.55 -3.90 -23.15
C ILE A 204 16.61 -2.83 -23.45
N PRO A 205 16.29 -1.82 -24.28
CA PRO A 205 17.23 -0.75 -24.56
C PRO A 205 17.53 0.05 -23.29
N LYS A 206 18.73 0.63 -23.24
CA LYS A 206 19.17 1.47 -22.12
C LYS A 206 18.12 2.55 -21.80
N TYR A 207 18.00 2.89 -20.51
CA TYR A 207 17.12 3.94 -19.97
C TYR A 207 15.60 3.70 -19.96
N HIS A 208 15.07 2.66 -20.62
CA HIS A 208 13.61 2.40 -20.62
C HIS A 208 13.08 2.09 -19.22
N PHE A 209 13.85 1.36 -18.42
CA PHE A 209 13.51 1.13 -17.02
C PHE A 209 13.54 2.42 -16.19
N ARG A 210 14.46 3.36 -16.46
CA ARG A 210 14.44 4.67 -15.78
C ARG A 210 13.15 5.43 -16.06
N ILE A 211 12.69 5.42 -17.31
CA ILE A 211 11.39 6.01 -17.70
C ILE A 211 10.25 5.30 -16.95
N ALA A 212 10.26 3.98 -16.92
CA ALA A 212 9.28 3.17 -16.19
C ALA A 212 9.20 3.55 -14.70
N TYR A 213 10.35 3.80 -14.10
CA TYR A 213 10.50 4.20 -12.72
C TYR A 213 9.90 5.59 -12.42
N VAL A 214 9.92 6.50 -13.38
CA VAL A 214 9.23 7.80 -13.26
C VAL A 214 7.72 7.61 -13.15
N PHE A 215 7.14 6.66 -13.89
CA PHE A 215 5.71 6.35 -13.77
C PHE A 215 5.35 5.82 -12.38
N ILE A 216 6.23 5.03 -11.76
CA ILE A 216 6.07 4.61 -10.36
C ILE A 216 6.06 5.83 -9.44
N ASP A 217 7.02 6.75 -9.57
CA ASP A 217 7.11 7.93 -8.73
C ASP A 217 5.86 8.80 -8.85
N VAL A 218 5.43 9.07 -10.09
CA VAL A 218 4.22 9.85 -10.37
C VAL A 218 2.98 9.16 -9.78
N SER A 219 2.85 7.84 -9.97
CA SER A 219 1.75 7.07 -9.36
C SER A 219 1.71 7.23 -7.85
N TYR A 220 2.88 7.27 -7.24
CA TYR A 220 3.03 7.33 -5.80
C TYR A 220 2.67 8.70 -5.25
N VAL A 221 3.04 9.77 -5.96
CA VAL A 221 2.60 11.13 -5.64
C VAL A 221 1.07 11.22 -5.65
N PHE A 222 0.40 10.67 -6.68
CA PHE A 222 -1.06 10.62 -6.71
C PHE A 222 -1.67 9.84 -5.54
N VAL A 223 -1.08 8.70 -5.17
CA VAL A 223 -1.52 7.90 -4.02
C VAL A 223 -1.37 8.68 -2.72
N ILE A 224 -0.23 9.36 -2.49
CA ILE A 224 -0.02 10.19 -1.30
C ILE A 224 -1.06 11.31 -1.24
N ILE A 225 -1.27 12.04 -2.34
CA ILE A 225 -2.27 13.13 -2.41
C ILE A 225 -3.66 12.59 -2.07
N ALA A 226 -4.05 11.46 -2.67
CA ALA A 226 -5.34 10.84 -2.41
C ALA A 226 -5.46 10.34 -0.95
N LEU A 227 -4.40 9.77 -0.37
CA LEU A 227 -4.36 9.38 1.04
C LEU A 227 -4.55 10.58 1.97
N PHE A 228 -3.93 11.72 1.68
CA PHE A 228 -4.13 12.97 2.43
C PHE A 228 -5.59 13.43 2.35
N GLN A 229 -6.15 13.54 1.14
CA GLN A 229 -7.55 13.94 0.94
C GLN A 229 -8.55 13.00 1.63
N PHE A 230 -8.25 11.69 1.69
CA PHE A 230 -9.11 10.73 2.38
C PHE A 230 -8.97 10.81 3.90
N THR A 231 -7.83 11.28 4.40
CA THR A 231 -7.53 11.45 5.82
C THR A 231 -8.05 12.78 6.36
N ASP A 232 -8.19 13.83 5.56
CA ASP A 232 -8.75 15.13 5.99
C ASP A 232 -10.14 15.05 6.66
N PRO A 233 -11.15 14.36 6.10
CA PRO A 233 -12.42 14.19 6.80
C PRO A 233 -12.26 13.35 8.09
N LEU A 234 -11.24 12.50 8.17
CA LEU A 234 -10.90 11.75 9.37
C LEU A 234 -10.29 12.68 10.44
N LYS A 235 -9.36 13.56 10.05
CA LYS A 235 -8.74 14.58 10.90
C LYS A 235 -9.79 15.52 11.49
N MET A 236 -10.71 16.00 10.65
CA MET A 236 -11.84 16.82 11.11
C MET A 236 -12.74 16.08 12.11
N SER A 237 -13.01 14.80 11.88
CA SER A 237 -13.78 13.98 12.82
C SER A 237 -13.06 13.77 14.16
N ILE A 238 -11.73 13.67 14.15
CA ILE A 238 -10.92 13.52 15.37
C ILE A 238 -10.86 14.84 16.13
N MET A 239 -10.56 15.96 15.45
CA MET A 239 -10.56 17.30 16.06
C MET A 239 -11.91 17.63 16.71
N LYS A 240 -13.02 17.31 16.05
CA LYS A 240 -14.36 17.49 16.62
C LYS A 240 -14.57 16.67 17.90
N ARG A 241 -14.01 15.46 17.98
CA ARG A 241 -14.12 14.58 19.16
C ARG A 241 -13.25 15.04 20.33
N ILE A 242 -12.09 15.61 20.04
CA ILE A 242 -11.18 16.23 21.02
C ILE A 242 -11.83 17.50 21.59
N ASN A 243 -12.31 18.41 20.74
CA ASN A 243 -13.00 19.63 21.19
C ASN A 243 -14.28 19.31 21.98
N ARG A 244 -15.02 18.26 21.62
CA ARG A 244 -16.22 17.85 22.36
C ARG A 244 -15.90 17.28 23.76
N ARG A 245 -14.73 16.69 23.97
CA ARG A 245 -14.25 16.30 25.31
C ARG A 245 -13.81 17.50 26.14
N SER A 246 -13.32 18.57 25.49
CA SER A 246 -12.95 19.81 26.17
C SER A 246 -14.17 20.63 26.64
N ASN A 247 -15.34 20.42 26.02
CA ASN A 247 -16.58 21.15 26.33
C ASN A 247 -17.52 20.38 27.28
N VAL A 248 -17.02 19.43 28.09
CA VAL A 248 -17.81 18.89 29.20
C VAL A 248 -17.83 19.95 30.29
N VAL A 249 -18.83 20.83 30.21
CA VAL A 249 -19.13 21.84 31.24
C VAL A 249 -19.39 21.09 32.54
N VAL A 250 -18.53 21.30 33.54
CA VAL A 250 -18.77 20.88 34.92
C VAL A 250 -20.04 21.57 35.36
N ALA A 251 -21.08 20.80 35.67
CA ALA A 251 -22.27 21.36 36.29
C ALA A 251 -21.86 21.94 37.65
N THR A 252 -21.80 23.26 37.75
CA THR A 252 -21.75 23.97 39.02
C THR A 252 -23.07 23.70 39.74
N ILE A 253 -22.99 22.84 40.75
CA ILE A 253 -24.07 22.60 41.70
C ILE A 253 -24.22 23.89 42.51
N THR A 254 -25.29 24.63 42.27
CA THR A 254 -25.77 25.72 43.14
C THR A 254 -26.68 25.16 44.20
#